data_AF-A0A6G0QE35-F1
#
_entry.id   AF-A0A6G0QE35-F1
#
_cell.length_a   1.000
_cell.length_b   1.000
_cell.length_c   1.000
_cell.angle_alpha   90.00
_cell.angle_beta   90.00
_cell.angle_gamma   90.00
#
_symmetry.space_group_name_H-M   'P 1'
#
loop_
_entity.id
_entity.type
_entity.pdbx_description
1 polymer ?
#
loop_
_entity_poly.entity_id
_entity_poly.type
_entity_poly.pdbx_seq_one_letter_code
_entity_poly.pdbx_strand_id
1 'polypeptide(L)'
;MDAVRGRHDDALKTIERALIASSGDRQDRVELRVNQTVPSLAGPALRPDLQLFNHTKKTVAVVDLAVAFEEQANDDPESSALA
;
A
#
# COMPACT_ATOMS: atom_id res chain seq x y z
N MET A 1 0.30 -17.88 4.25
CA MET A 1 1.05 -16.73 3.71
C MET A 1 0.20 -15.86 2.77
N ASP A 2 -0.78 -16.41 2.05
CA ASP A 2 -1.66 -15.61 1.18
C ASP A 2 -2.54 -14.57 1.88
N ALA A 3 -2.99 -14.82 3.11
CA ALA A 3 -3.85 -13.88 3.84
C ALA A 3 -3.15 -12.54 4.16
N VAL A 4 -1.86 -12.58 4.51
CA VAL A 4 -1.05 -11.38 4.79
C VAL A 4 -0.85 -10.58 3.51
N ARG A 5 -0.52 -11.25 2.41
CA ARG A 5 -0.34 -10.63 1.09
C ARG A 5 -1.64 -10.01 0.58
N GLY A 6 -2.75 -10.73 0.69
CA GLY A 6 -4.07 -10.22 0.31
C GLY A 6 -4.44 -8.96 1.09
N ARG A 7 -4.23 -8.94 2.41
CA ARG A 7 -4.51 -7.77 3.25
C ARG A 7 -3.62 -6.57 2.91
N HIS A 8 -2.35 -6.79 2.58
CA HIS A 8 -1.46 -5.75 2.08
C HIS A 8 -1.94 -5.19 0.75
N ASP A 9 -2.25 -6.06 -0.22
CA ASP A 9 -2.75 -5.66 -1.54
C ASP A 9 -4.08 -4.90 -1.45
N ASP A 10 -4.98 -5.29 -0.55
CA ASP A 10 -6.28 -4.62 -0.34
C ASP A 10 -6.12 -3.25 0.32
N ALA A 11 -5.22 -3.14 1.31
CA ALA A 11 -4.86 -1.86 1.92
C ALA A 11 -4.24 -0.92 0.88
N LEU A 12 -3.35 -1.44 0.03
CA LEU A 12 -2.71 -0.69 -1.03
C LEU A 12 -3.73 -0.17 -2.06
N LYS A 13 -4.66 -1.01 -2.52
CA LYS A 13 -5.76 -0.61 -3.41
C LYS A 13 -6.67 0.45 -2.78
N THR A 14 -6.93 0.35 -1.49
CA THR A 14 -7.77 1.31 -0.77
C THR A 14 -7.11 2.69 -0.74
N ILE A 15 -5.81 2.73 -0.42
CA ILE A 15 -5.02 3.96 -0.42
C ILE A 15 -4.92 4.56 -1.83
N GLU A 16 -4.66 3.73 -2.85
CA GLU A 16 -4.60 4.15 -4.25
C GLU A 16 -5.89 4.87 -4.68
N ARG A 17 -7.06 4.26 -4.41
CA ARG A 17 -8.36 4.87 -4.74
C ARG A 17 -8.58 6.20 -4.04
N ALA A 18 -8.24 6.30 -2.75
CA ALA A 18 -8.37 7.53 -1.98
C ALA A 18 -7.47 8.65 -2.54
N LEU A 19 -6.24 8.31 -2.94
CA LEU A 19 -5.29 9.25 -3.53
C LEU A 19 -5.75 9.73 -4.91
N ILE A 20 -6.29 8.86 -5.75
CA ILE A 20 -6.86 9.23 -7.05
C ILE A 20 -8.05 10.17 -6.87
N ALA A 21 -8.99 9.83 -5.97
CA ALA A 21 -10.14 10.67 -5.67
C ALA A 21 -9.74 12.05 -5.13
N SER A 22 -8.69 12.13 -4.29
CA SER A 22 -8.16 13.39 -3.77
C SER A 22 -7.38 14.21 -4.80
N SER A 23 -6.93 13.60 -5.91
CA SER A 23 -6.08 14.26 -6.91
C SER A 23 -6.86 15.04 -7.95
N GLY A 24 -8.15 14.75 -8.15
CA GLY A 24 -9.01 15.42 -9.14
C GLY A 24 -9.25 16.91 -8.89
N ASP A 25 -9.08 17.37 -7.64
CA ASP A 25 -9.36 18.76 -7.22
C ASP A 25 -8.09 19.64 -7.14
N ARG A 26 -6.90 19.08 -7.41
CA ARG A 26 -5.62 19.79 -7.24
C ARG A 26 -5.20 20.49 -8.52
N GLN A 27 -4.84 21.78 -8.40
CA GLN A 27 -4.17 22.54 -9.47
C GLN A 27 -2.79 21.96 -9.86
N ASP A 28 -2.17 21.20 -8.96
CA ASP A 28 -0.87 20.59 -9.19
C ASP A 28 -0.99 19.30 -10.01
N ARG A 29 -0.11 19.14 -11.01
CA ARG A 29 -0.03 17.90 -11.80
C ARG A 29 0.65 16.81 -10.97
N VAL A 30 -0.15 16.02 -10.25
CA VAL A 30 0.32 14.90 -9.42
C VAL A 30 0.18 13.58 -10.17
N GLU A 31 1.23 12.77 -10.15
CA GLU A 31 1.28 11.41 -10.68
C GLU A 31 1.43 10.42 -9.52
N LEU A 32 0.56 9.41 -9.48
CA LEU A 32 0.66 8.30 -8.55
C LEU A 32 1.31 7.10 -9.25
N ARG A 33 2.31 6.49 -8.63
CA ARG A 33 2.91 5.23 -9.06
C ARG A 33 2.86 4.22 -7.93
N VAL A 34 2.40 3.01 -8.22
CA VAL A 34 2.22 1.93 -7.25
C VAL A 34 3.13 0.77 -7.62
N ASN A 35 3.92 0.24 -6.69
CA ASN A 35 4.83 -0.89 -6.93
C ASN A 35 5.74 -0.70 -8.15
N GLN A 36 6.16 0.53 -8.43
CA GLN A 36 7.06 0.86 -9.53
C GLN A 36 8.42 1.24 -9.00
N THR A 37 9.46 1.09 -9.81
CA THR A 37 10.80 1.57 -9.47
C THR A 37 10.81 3.10 -9.50
N VAL A 38 11.50 3.73 -8.54
CA VAL A 38 11.73 5.18 -8.57
C VAL A 38 12.63 5.50 -9.78
N PRO A 39 12.18 6.33 -10.73
CA PRO A 39 12.99 6.63 -11.91
C PRO A 39 14.26 7.37 -11.52
N SER A 40 15.35 7.07 -12.22
CA SER A 40 16.64 7.76 -12.11
C SER A 40 17.37 7.59 -10.76
N LEU A 41 16.92 6.70 -9.88
CA LEU A 41 17.69 6.35 -8.67
C LEU A 41 18.81 5.38 -9.05
N ALA A 42 20.06 5.84 -9.00
CA ALA A 42 21.23 4.99 -9.21
C ALA A 42 21.44 4.11 -7.96
N GLY A 43 21.13 2.81 -8.06
CA GLY A 43 21.25 1.85 -6.95
C GLY A 43 20.38 0.60 -7.16
N PRO A 44 20.26 -0.29 -6.17
CA PRO A 44 19.22 -1.31 -6.18
C PRO A 44 17.88 -0.60 -6.39
N ALA A 45 17.12 -1.03 -7.39
CA ALA A 45 15.87 -0.39 -7.77
C ALA A 45 14.95 -0.23 -6.55
N LEU A 46 14.87 0.99 -6.00
CA LEU A 46 13.92 1.29 -4.93
C LEU A 46 12.53 1.16 -5.53
N ARG A 47 11.82 0.12 -5.13
CA ARG A 47 10.48 -0.22 -5.61
C ARG A 47 9.51 -0.10 -4.45
N PRO A 48 9.16 1.13 -4.05
CA PRO A 48 8.26 1.35 -2.94
C PRO A 48 6.83 0.98 -3.32
N ASP A 49 6.01 0.77 -2.29
CA ASP A 49 4.59 0.48 -2.47
C ASP A 49 3.87 1.66 -3.16
N LEU A 50 4.18 2.89 -2.75
CA LEU A 50 3.58 4.11 -3.30
C LEU A 50 4.61 5.20 -3.58
N GLN A 51 4.44 5.90 -4.70
CA GLN A 51 5.13 7.14 -5.03
C GLN A 51 4.13 8.20 -5.46
N LEU A 52 4.24 9.38 -4.88
CA LEU A 52 3.48 10.56 -5.28
C LEU A 52 4.44 11.58 -5.85
N PHE A 53 4.39 11.80 -7.16
CA PHE A 53 5.24 12.74 -7.87
C PHE A 53 4.44 14.00 -8.22
N ASN A 54 4.80 15.13 -7.63
CA ASN A 54 4.24 16.43 -8.00
C ASN A 54 5.12 17.07 -9.07
N HIS A 55 4.66 17.09 -10.31
CA HIS A 55 5.40 17.65 -11.45
C HIS A 55 5.50 19.18 -11.38
N THR A 56 4.53 19.86 -10.78
CA THR A 56 4.55 21.32 -10.60
C THR A 56 5.64 21.74 -9.64
N LYS A 57 5.70 21.10 -8.46
CA LYS A 57 6.64 21.43 -7.38
C LYS A 57 7.97 20.68 -7.48
N LYS A 58 8.08 19.71 -8.39
CA LYS A 58 9.22 18.81 -8.55
C LYS A 58 9.59 18.07 -7.25
N THR A 59 8.58 17.67 -6.49
CA THR A 59 8.73 16.93 -5.23
C THR A 59 8.23 15.51 -5.38
N VAL A 60 8.89 14.56 -4.72
CA VAL A 60 8.46 13.16 -4.63
C VAL A 60 8.27 12.75 -3.18
N ALA A 61 7.15 12.09 -2.89
CA ALA A 61 6.96 11.35 -1.65
C ALA A 61 7.04 9.86 -1.98
N VAL A 62 7.86 9.12 -1.23
CA VAL A 62 8.06 7.67 -1.34
C VAL A 62 7.58 7.03 -0.05
N VAL A 63 6.72 6.02 -0.16
CA VAL A 63 6.05 5.41 0.99
C VAL A 63 6.04 3.89 0.85
N ASP A 64 6.46 3.22 1.91
CA ASP A 64 6.32 1.77 2.09
C ASP A 64 5.22 1.49 3.12
N LEU A 65 4.38 0.49 2.84
CA LEU A 65 3.24 0.12 3.66
C LEU A 65 3.56 -1.10 4.52
N ALA A 66 3.58 -0.90 5.84
CA ALA A 66 3.61 -1.98 6.82
C ALA A 66 2.18 -2.23 7.33
N VAL A 67 1.62 -3.40 7.03
CA VAL A 67 0.32 -3.83 7.57
C VAL A 67 0.54 -4.80 8.71
N ALA A 68 0.15 -4.40 9.92
CA ALA A 68 0.16 -5.31 11.07
C ALA A 68 -0.85 -6.43 10.85
N PHE A 69 -0.40 -7.67 11.05
CA PHE A 69 -1.23 -8.85 11.04
C PHE A 69 -1.21 -9.44 12.45
N GLU A 70 -2.32 -9.26 13.18
CA GLU A 70 -2.59 -10.08 14.36
C GLU A 70 -3.28 -11.34 13.84
N GLU A 71 -2.70 -12.51 14.12
CA GLU A 71 -3.33 -13.79 13.82
C GLU A 71 -4.66 -13.81 14.58
N GLN A 72 -5.78 -13.77 13.84
CA GLN A 72 -7.08 -14.07 14.43
C GLN A 72 -7.01 -15.52 14.88
N ALA A 73 -6.70 -15.74 16.15
CA ALA A 73 -7.04 -16.97 16.81
C ALA A 73 -8.56 -17.08 16.66
N ASN A 74 -9.00 -17.94 15.74
CA ASN A 74 -10.31 -18.56 15.84
C ASN A 74 -10.24 -19.40 17.13
N ASP A 75 -10.45 -18.74 18.26
CA ASP A 75 -10.96 -19.40 19.44
C ASP A 75 -12.42 -19.72 19.10
N ASP A 76 -12.62 -20.84 18.41
CA ASP A 76 -13.88 -21.58 18.45
C ASP A 76 -13.81 -22.43 19.74
N PRO A 77 -14.45 -22.04 20.85
CA PRO A 77 -14.43 -22.82 22.07
C PRO A 77 -15.46 -23.95 22.03
N GLU A 78 -15.72 -24.60 20.88
CA GLU A 78 -16.71 -25.69 20.81
C GLU A 78 -16.28 -26.85 19.91
N SER A 79 -15.24 -27.57 20.32
CA SER A 79 -15.18 -29.00 20.04
C SER A 79 -14.44 -29.75 21.15
N SER A 80 -15.05 -29.76 22.34
CA SER A 80 -14.81 -30.81 23.33
C SER A 80 -15.96 -31.81 23.26
N ALA A 81 -15.78 -32.86 22.48
CA ALA A 81 -16.62 -34.06 22.54
C ALA A 81 -15.74 -35.32 22.46
N LEU A 82 -15.01 -35.57 23.55
CA LEU A 82 -14.54 -36.90 23.92
C LEU A 82 -14.98 -37.14 25.37
N ALA A 83 -16.18 -37.70 25.53
CA ALA A 83 -16.66 -38.35 26.74
C ALA A 83 -17.63 -39.46 26.33
#